data_AF-A0A816HIF5-F1
#
_entry.id   AF-A0A816HIF5-F1
#
_cell.length_a   1.000
_cell.length_b   1.000
_cell.length_c   1.000
_cell.angle_alpha   90.00
_cell.angle_beta   90.00
_cell.angle_gamma   90.00
#
_symmetry.space_group_name_H-M   'P 1'
#
loop_
_entity.id
_entity.type
_entity.pdbx_description
1 polymer ?
#
loop_
_entity_poly.entity_id
_entity_poly.type
_entity_poly.pdbx_seq_one_letter_code
_entity_poly.pdbx_strand_id
1 'polypeptide(L)'
;GASPRHLVDTLSLPLFSLSKLYIDWTSTWVQQCLNDPNFPTPSPKRHHREALIKALTSERTSRANFKDHINTFSSACRGIDYTGTMSNKNRS
;
A
#
# COMPACT_ATOMS: atom_id res chain seq x y z
N GLY A 1 -1.29 -9.40 3.95
CA GLY A 1 -0.41 -10.32 4.70
C GLY A 1 -0.40 -11.74 4.16
N ALA A 2 -1.53 -12.24 3.64
CA ALA A 2 -1.73 -13.65 3.32
C ALA A 2 -0.92 -14.19 2.12
N SER A 3 -0.74 -13.41 1.05
CA SER A 3 0.00 -13.87 -0.13
C SER A 3 1.53 -13.83 0.07
N PRO A 4 2.30 -14.73 -0.55
CA PRO A 4 3.77 -14.61 -0.64
C PRO A 4 4.23 -13.25 -1.18
N ARG A 5 5.36 -12.73 -0.68
CA ARG A 5 5.88 -11.39 -1.06
C ARG A 5 6.12 -11.25 -2.57
N HIS A 6 6.63 -12.30 -3.21
CA HIS A 6 6.89 -12.26 -4.66
C HIS A 6 5.61 -12.12 -5.51
N LEU A 7 4.43 -12.48 -4.98
CA LEU A 7 3.15 -12.32 -5.67
C LEU A 7 2.53 -10.94 -5.49
N VAL A 8 3.01 -10.14 -4.53
CA VAL A 8 2.50 -8.78 -4.29
C VAL A 8 2.71 -7.91 -5.53
N ASP A 9 3.86 -8.10 -6.20
CA ASP A 9 4.17 -7.44 -7.46
C ASP A 9 3.16 -7.80 -8.55
N THR A 10 2.81 -9.08 -8.68
CA THR A 10 1.80 -9.55 -9.64
C THR A 10 0.42 -8.98 -9.33
N LEU A 11 0.04 -8.92 -8.06
CA LEU A 11 -1.26 -8.40 -7.61
C LEU A 11 -1.39 -6.88 -7.73
N SER A 12 -0.27 -6.14 -7.74
CA SER A 12 -0.29 -4.69 -7.94
C SER A 12 -0.77 -4.29 -9.35
N LEU A 13 -0.56 -5.14 -10.35
CA LEU A 13 -0.93 -4.87 -11.74
C LEU A 13 -2.44 -4.75 -11.96
N PRO A 14 -3.27 -5.75 -11.64
CA PRO A 14 -4.72 -5.64 -11.83
C PRO A 14 -5.31 -4.50 -11.00
N LEU A 15 -4.81 -4.25 -9.79
CA LEU A 15 -5.28 -3.13 -8.97
C LEU A 15 -4.93 -1.77 -9.58
N PHE A 16 -3.74 -1.63 -10.18
CA PHE A 16 -3.37 -0.43 -10.93
C PHE A 16 -4.25 -0.24 -12.17
N SER A 17 -4.53 -1.32 -12.91
CA SER A 17 -5.43 -1.25 -14.06
C SER A 17 -6.84 -0.82 -13.66
N LEU A 18 -7.37 -1.36 -12.55
CA LEU A 18 -8.66 -0.96 -11.99
C LEU A 18 -8.68 0.52 -11.59
N SER A 19 -7.63 1.01 -10.93
CA SER A 19 -7.57 2.42 -10.51
C SER A 19 -7.49 3.40 -11.69
N LYS A 20 -6.99 2.98 -12.85
CA LYS A 20 -6.97 3.81 -14.07
C LYS A 20 -8.25 3.74 -14.88
N LEU A 21 -8.93 2.59 -14.90
CA LEU A 21 -10.17 2.41 -15.67
C LEU A 21 -11.42 2.87 -14.90
N TYR A 22 -11.44 2.68 -13.58
CA TYR A 22 -12.59 2.89 -12.72
C TYR A 22 -12.17 3.58 -11.42
N ILE A 23 -11.58 4.77 -11.55
CA ILE A 23 -10.98 5.49 -10.41
C ILE A 23 -11.97 5.73 -9.27
N ASP A 24 -13.19 6.18 -9.58
CA ASP A 24 -14.21 6.50 -8.59
C ASP A 24 -14.61 5.24 -7.80
N TRP A 25 -14.95 4.17 -8.51
CA TRP A 25 -15.33 2.88 -7.92
C TRP A 25 -14.21 2.26 -7.10
N THR A 26 -12.99 2.23 -7.67
CA THR A 26 -11.83 1.64 -7.01
C THR A 26 -11.46 2.43 -5.76
N SER A 27 -11.50 3.77 -5.83
CA SER A 27 -11.27 4.66 -4.69
C SER A 27 -12.26 4.38 -3.56
N THR A 28 -13.56 4.36 -3.87
CA THR A 28 -14.61 4.12 -2.88
C THR A 28 -14.45 2.75 -2.21
N TRP A 29 -14.28 1.67 -2.99
CA TRP A 29 -14.13 0.33 -2.43
C TRP A 29 -12.87 0.18 -1.59
N VAL A 30 -11.73 0.70 -2.07
CA VAL A 30 -10.47 0.61 -1.32
C VAL A 30 -10.54 1.42 -0.03
N GLN A 31 -11.14 2.63 -0.05
CA GLN A 31 -11.33 3.42 1.17
C GLN A 31 -12.26 2.71 2.16
N GLN A 32 -13.36 2.10 1.70
CA GLN A 32 -14.26 1.32 2.56
C GLN A 32 -13.52 0.16 3.23
N CYS A 33 -12.75 -0.61 2.46
CA CYS A 33 -11.94 -1.70 3.01
C CYS A 33 -10.88 -1.20 4.00
N LEU A 34 -10.15 -0.13 3.68
CA LEU A 34 -9.06 0.37 4.51
C LEU A 34 -9.53 1.17 5.73
N ASN A 35 -10.79 1.61 5.78
CA ASN A 35 -11.39 2.23 6.95
C ASN A 35 -11.75 1.20 8.04
N ASP A 36 -11.85 -0.09 7.71
CA ASP A 36 -11.95 -1.14 8.70
C ASP A 36 -10.59 -1.30 9.43
N PRO A 37 -10.52 -1.04 10.76
CA PRO A 37 -9.28 -1.12 11.51
C PRO A 37 -8.69 -2.54 11.55
N ASN A 38 -9.50 -3.58 11.34
CA ASN A 38 -9.06 -4.96 11.33
C ASN A 38 -8.63 -5.44 9.94
N PHE A 39 -8.94 -4.68 8.89
CA PHE A 39 -8.58 -5.01 7.52
C PHE A 39 -7.28 -4.30 7.08
N PRO A 40 -6.43 -4.94 6.27
CA PRO A 40 -6.34 -6.40 6.05
C PRO A 40 -5.71 -7.12 7.25
N THR A 41 -5.07 -6.37 8.15
CA THR A 41 -4.61 -6.75 9.50
C THR A 41 -4.63 -5.47 10.36
N PRO A 42 -4.56 -5.56 11.71
CA PRO A 42 -4.45 -4.36 12.56
C PRO A 42 -3.07 -3.69 12.52
N SER A 43 -2.08 -4.30 11.86
CA SER A 43 -0.68 -3.84 11.88
C SER A 43 -0.40 -2.53 11.12
N PRO A 44 -1.02 -2.22 9.96
CA PRO A 44 -0.79 -0.97 9.26
C PRO A 44 -1.35 0.22 10.05
N LYS A 45 -0.46 1.13 10.44
CA LYS A 45 -0.77 2.46 10.97
C LYS A 45 -1.57 3.29 9.96
N ARG A 46 -2.25 4.32 10.46
CA ARG A 46 -3.08 5.24 9.67
C ARG A 46 -2.36 5.82 8.44
N HIS A 47 -1.11 6.27 8.60
CA HIS A 47 -0.34 6.86 7.50
C HIS A 47 -0.05 5.87 6.35
N HIS A 48 0.08 4.56 6.64
CA HIS A 48 0.25 3.54 5.60
C HIS A 48 -0.99 3.42 4.73
N ARG A 49 -2.17 3.50 5.35
CA ARG A 49 -3.48 3.46 4.68
C ARG A 49 -3.68 4.72 3.82
N GLU A 50 -3.44 5.89 4.40
CA GLU A 50 -3.56 7.18 3.71
C GLU A 50 -2.61 7.29 2.52
N ALA A 51 -1.37 6.82 2.65
CA ALA A 51 -0.40 6.82 1.55
C ALA A 51 -0.86 5.93 0.39
N LEU A 52 -1.39 4.74 0.68
CA LEU A 52 -1.92 3.85 -0.36
C LEU A 52 -3.14 4.45 -1.06
N ILE A 53 -4.08 5.03 -0.30
CA ILE A 53 -5.26 5.69 -0.85
C ILE A 53 -4.83 6.83 -1.78
N LYS A 54 -3.93 7.71 -1.32
CA LYS A 54 -3.41 8.82 -2.13
C LYS A 54 -2.76 8.35 -3.42
N ALA A 55 -1.98 7.27 -3.36
CA ALA A 55 -1.34 6.69 -4.54
C ALA A 55 -2.38 6.16 -5.55
N LEU A 56 -3.44 5.55 -5.03
CA LEU A 56 -4.51 4.95 -5.82
C LEU A 56 -5.42 5.98 -6.50
N THR A 57 -5.73 7.09 -5.82
CA THR A 57 -6.59 8.15 -6.34
C THR A 57 -5.85 9.20 -7.17
N SER A 58 -4.53 9.09 -7.28
CA SER A 58 -3.72 10.04 -8.04
C SER A 58 -3.62 9.63 -9.52
N GLU A 59 -4.15 10.48 -10.40
CA GLU A 59 -4.04 10.31 -11.85
C GLU A 59 -2.57 10.24 -12.32
N ARG A 60 -1.68 10.96 -11.64
CA ARG A 60 -0.25 11.06 -11.95
C ARG A 60 0.60 9.90 -11.42
N THR A 61 0.02 8.98 -10.65
CA THR A 61 0.78 7.85 -10.11
C THR A 61 1.20 6.91 -11.24
N SER A 62 2.51 6.73 -11.39
CA SER A 62 3.10 5.76 -12.32
C SER A 62 2.96 4.34 -11.79
N ARG A 63 3.01 3.34 -12.68
CA ARG A 63 2.94 1.92 -12.29
C ARG A 63 4.05 1.53 -11.31
N ALA A 64 5.28 2.03 -11.52
CA ALA A 64 6.41 1.78 -10.64
C ALA A 64 6.16 2.35 -9.23
N ASN A 65 5.71 3.61 -9.14
CA ASN A 65 5.41 4.22 -7.85
C ASN A 65 4.23 3.52 -7.14
N PHE A 66 3.18 3.16 -7.88
CA PHE A 66 2.05 2.41 -7.32
C PHE A 66 2.48 1.07 -6.72
N LYS A 67 3.36 0.35 -7.42
CA LYS A 67 3.95 -0.90 -6.95
C LYS A 67 4.71 -0.68 -5.62
N ASP A 68 5.48 0.39 -5.50
CA ASP A 68 6.22 0.70 -4.27
C ASP A 68 5.28 0.98 -3.08
N HIS A 69 4.18 1.70 -3.32
CA HIS A 69 3.14 1.91 -2.30
C HIS A 69 2.48 0.60 -1.86
N ILE A 70 2.17 -0.30 -2.80
CA ILE A 70 1.61 -1.63 -2.49
C ILE A 70 2.61 -2.48 -1.69
N ASN A 71 3.89 -2.46 -2.06
CA ASN A 71 4.94 -3.20 -1.34
C ASN A 71 5.17 -2.67 0.07
N THR A 72 5.16 -1.35 0.23
CA THR A 72 5.24 -0.67 1.54
C THR A 72 4.05 -1.07 2.41
N PHE A 73 2.82 -0.93 1.89
CA PHE A 73 1.61 -1.29 2.63
C PHE A 73 1.57 -2.78 2.98
N SER A 74 1.95 -3.66 2.04
CA SER A 74 2.02 -5.10 2.23
C SER A 74 3.03 -5.48 3.32
N SER A 75 4.15 -4.76 3.43
CA SER A 75 5.13 -4.93 4.51
C SER A 75 4.54 -4.52 5.85
N ALA A 76 3.88 -3.35 5.92
CA ALA A 76 3.20 -2.88 7.12
C ALA A 76 2.11 -3.87 7.60
N CYS A 77 1.39 -4.52 6.67
CA CYS A 77 0.42 -5.57 7.00
C CYS A 77 1.03 -6.80 7.69
N ARG A 78 2.33 -7.01 7.55
CA ARG A 78 3.10 -8.09 8.21
C ARG A 78 3.85 -7.59 9.44
N GLY A 79 3.60 -6.36 9.89
CA GLY A 79 4.31 -5.74 11.01
C GLY A 79 5.71 -5.23 10.66
N ILE A 80 6.07 -5.20 9.36
CA ILE A 80 7.36 -4.67 8.91
C ILE A 80 7.15 -3.21 8.53
N ASP A 81 7.53 -2.32 9.44
CA ASP A 81 7.42 -0.87 9.23
C ASP A 81 8.79 -0.30 8.85
N TYR A 82 8.98 0.05 7.57
CA TYR A 82 10.24 0.63 7.09
C TYR A 82 10.44 2.10 7.50
N THR A 83 9.57 2.67 8.34
CA THR A 83 9.74 4.03 8.89
C THR A 83 10.85 4.14 9.95
N GLY A 84 11.94 3.35 9.85
CA GLY A 84 12.88 3.20 10.96
C GLY A 84 14.29 2.67 10.67
N THR A 85 14.81 2.67 9.44
CA THR A 85 16.25 2.38 9.20
C THR A 85 16.87 3.21 8.07
N MET A 86 16.70 4.53 8.12
CA MET A 86 17.69 5.48 7.59
C MET A 86 17.87 6.62 8.59
N SER A 87 18.54 6.34 9.72
CA SER A 87 19.45 7.24 10.43
C SER A 87 19.89 6.61 11.76
N ASN A 88 20.84 5.69 11.71
CA ASN A 88 21.89 5.63 12.73
C ASN A 88 23.05 4.75 12.23
N LYS A 89 23.85 5.29 11.32
CA LYS A 89 25.23 4.84 11.12
C LYS A 89 26.13 5.95 11.64
N ASN A 90 26.06 6.18 12.95
CA ASN A 90 27.06 6.86 13.75
C ASN A 90 26.89 6.36 15.20
N ARG A 91 27.46 5.20 15.48
CA ARG A 91 27.95 4.86 16.82
C ARG A 91 29.03 3.78 16.71
N SER A 92 30.20 4.18 17.23
CA SER A 92 31.46 3.47 17.44
C SER A 92 32.30 3.16 16.20
#